data_AF-A0A835GBV8-F1
#
_entry.id   AF-A0A835GBV8-F1
#
_cell.length_a   1.000
_cell.length_b   1.000
_cell.length_c   1.000
_cell.angle_alpha   90.00
_cell.angle_beta   90.00
_cell.angle_gamma   90.00
#
_symmetry.space_group_name_H-M   'P 1'
#
loop_
_entity.id
_entity.type
_entity.pdbx_description
1 polymer ?
#
loop_
_entity_poly.entity_id
_entity_poly.type
_entity_poly.pdbx_seq_one_letter_code
_entity_poly.pdbx_strand_id
1 'polypeptide(L)' 'MTDDCDDYGDICADHAQCCGGCCFDGECIDTYRSCYSSLDVCDDHICLGEEECVVYIPPECPGCEPLPICQLPYK' A
#
# COMPACT_ATOMS: atom_id res chain seq x y z
N MET A 1 13.39 22.39 -10.02
CA MET A 1 12.79 21.13 -10.47
C MET A 1 11.92 20.70 -9.32
N THR A 2 10.65 21.09 -9.34
CA THR A 2 9.65 20.37 -8.55
C THR A 2 9.34 19.16 -9.42
N ASP A 3 9.89 18.01 -9.04
CA ASP A 3 9.32 16.75 -9.51
C ASP A 3 7.93 16.70 -8.87
N ASP A 4 6.91 17.14 -9.62
CA ASP A 4 5.49 16.99 -9.28
C ASP A 4 5.19 15.48 -9.34
N CYS A 5 5.54 14.77 -8.27
CA CYS A 5 5.04 13.43 -8.01
C CYS A 5 3.76 13.54 -7.16
N ASP A 6 2.85 12.61 -7.36
CA ASP A 6 1.58 12.42 -6.68
C ASP A 6 1.83 11.85 -5.28
N ASP A 7 1.13 12.37 -4.27
CA ASP A 7 1.26 11.97 -2.87
C ASP A 7 0.40 10.73 -2.56
N TYR A 8 0.51 10.17 -1.36
CA TYR A 8 -0.31 9.03 -0.94
C TYR A 8 -1.82 9.31 -1.11
N GLY A 9 -2.52 8.41 -1.79
CA GLY A 9 -3.95 8.51 -2.10
C GLY A 9 -4.30 9.35 -3.32
N ASP A 10 -3.33 9.96 -3.99
CA ASP A 10 -3.56 10.62 -5.28
C ASP A 10 -3.68 9.59 -6.41
N ILE A 11 -4.41 9.98 -7.47
CA ILE A 11 -4.63 9.13 -8.64
C ILE A 11 -3.36 9.05 -9.47
N CYS A 12 -2.95 7.85 -9.82
CA CYS A 12 -1.78 7.59 -10.64
C CYS A 12 -2.07 6.62 -11.78
N ALA A 13 -1.24 6.65 -12.82
CA ALA A 13 -1.24 5.69 -13.92
C ALA A 13 0.05 4.85 -13.97
N ASP A 14 1.14 5.35 -13.37
CA ASP A 14 2.44 4.69 -13.35
C ASP A 14 3.16 4.90 -12.00
N HIS A 15 4.00 3.95 -11.60
CA HIS A 15 4.75 4.00 -10.33
C HIS A 15 5.68 5.22 -10.24
N ALA A 16 6.23 5.70 -11.37
CA ALA A 16 7.11 6.86 -11.39
C ALA A 16 6.40 8.17 -11.02
N GLN A 17 5.06 8.16 -11.02
CA GLN A 17 4.27 9.31 -10.60
C GLN A 17 4.22 9.45 -9.08
N CYS A 18 4.41 8.39 -8.29
CA CYS A 18 4.18 8.45 -6.85
C CYS A 18 5.42 8.88 -6.06
N CYS A 19 5.28 9.91 -5.21
CA CYS A 19 6.34 10.37 -4.32
C CYS A 19 6.64 9.30 -3.25
N GLY A 20 7.72 8.55 -3.39
CA GLY A 20 8.10 7.58 -2.36
C GLY A 20 7.25 6.30 -2.40
N GLY A 21 6.50 6.07 -3.47
CA GLY A 21 5.56 4.96 -3.55
C GLY A 21 5.49 4.22 -4.87
N CYS A 22 4.48 3.38 -4.99
CA CYS A 22 4.05 2.81 -6.25
C CYS A 22 2.59 3.18 -6.51
N CYS A 23 2.19 3.03 -7.77
CA CYS A 23 0.80 3.11 -8.17
C CYS A 23 0.15 1.73 -8.05
N PHE A 24 -0.83 1.57 -7.16
CA PHE A 24 -1.56 0.32 -6.98
C PHE A 24 -3.06 0.61 -7.03
N ASP A 25 -3.78 -0.17 -7.84
CA ASP A 25 -5.21 0.03 -8.09
C ASP A 25 -5.59 1.45 -8.58
N GLY A 26 -4.65 2.16 -9.20
CA GLY A 26 -4.83 3.53 -9.68
C GLY A 26 -4.60 4.62 -8.63
N GLU A 27 -4.12 4.26 -7.44
CA GLU A 27 -3.78 5.20 -6.36
C GLU A 27 -2.32 5.06 -5.91
N CYS A 28 -1.71 6.18 -5.53
CA CYS A 28 -0.36 6.20 -5.00
C CYS A 28 -0.35 5.66 -3.57
N ILE A 29 0.47 4.64 -3.34
CA ILE A 29 0.68 4.03 -2.03
C ILE A 29 2.15 4.12 -1.65
N ASP A 30 2.44 4.37 -0.37
CA ASP A 30 3.82 4.42 0.13
C ASP A 30 4.34 2.99 0.31
N THR A 31 5.26 2.57 -0.56
CA THR A 31 5.80 1.22 -0.56
C THR A 31 7.32 1.16 -0.53
N TYR A 32 8.05 2.25 -0.78
CA TYR A 32 9.52 2.23 -0.89
C TYR A 32 10.25 2.10 0.46
N ARG A 33 9.54 1.85 1.56
CA ARG A 33 10.14 1.64 2.87
C ARG A 33 10.93 0.33 2.93
N SER A 34 11.89 0.29 3.85
CA SER A 34 12.87 -0.78 3.95
C SER A 34 12.27 -2.12 4.37
N CYS A 35 12.55 -3.18 3.61
CA CYS A 35 12.13 -4.57 3.87
C CYS A 35 12.65 -5.19 5.19
N TYR A 36 13.53 -4.50 5.91
CA TYR A 36 14.11 -5.02 7.15
C TYR A 36 13.22 -4.80 8.38
N SER A 37 12.21 -3.94 8.29
CA SER A 37 11.29 -3.65 9.38
C SER A 37 9.93 -4.28 9.10
N SER A 38 9.60 -5.35 9.83
CA SER A 38 8.24 -5.89 9.85
C SER A 38 7.32 -4.88 10.54
N LEU A 39 6.36 -4.32 9.80
CA LEU A 39 5.28 -3.51 10.34
C LEU A 39 4.03 -4.39 10.46
N ASP A 40 3.46 -4.44 11.66
CA ASP A 40 2.15 -5.06 11.87
C ASP A 40 1.06 -4.04 11.58
N VAL A 41 0.77 -3.83 10.29
CA VAL A 41 -0.21 -2.84 9.82
C VAL A 41 -1.65 -3.21 10.15
N CYS A 42 -1.91 -4.45 10.56
CA CYS A 42 -3.23 -4.89 10.96
C CYS A 42 -3.54 -4.61 12.44
N ASP A 43 -2.54 -4.31 13.27
CA ASP A 43 -2.78 -3.95 14.69
C ASP A 43 -3.59 -2.65 14.82
N ASP A 44 -3.28 -1.66 13.96
CA ASP A 44 -3.94 -0.34 13.94
C ASP A 44 -5.10 -0.23 12.91
N HIS A 45 -5.35 -1.26 12.09
CA HIS A 45 -6.35 -1.21 11.02
C HIS A 45 -7.63 -1.98 11.36
N ILE A 46 -8.78 -1.31 11.31
CA ILE A 46 -10.08 -1.89 11.65
C ILE A 46 -10.85 -2.20 10.37
N CYS A 47 -11.16 -3.48 10.17
CA CYS A 47 -12.06 -3.95 9.11
C CYS A 47 -13.53 -3.95 9.53
N LEU A 48 -14.44 -3.91 8.57
CA LEU A 48 -15.87 -3.81 8.82
C LEU A 48 -16.55 -5.18 8.72
N GLY A 49 -17.50 -5.46 9.63
CA GLY A 49 -18.33 -6.66 9.56
C GLY A 49 -17.59 -7.97 9.81
N GLU A 50 -17.60 -8.87 8.82
CA GLU A 50 -16.96 -10.20 8.86
C GLU A 50 -15.59 -10.22 8.14
N GLU A 51 -15.10 -9.06 7.70
CA GLU A 51 -13.80 -8.93 7.04
C GLU A 51 -12.66 -9.08 8.05
N GLU A 52 -11.60 -9.76 7.64
CA GLU A 52 -10.35 -9.88 8.40
C GLU A 52 -9.27 -9.02 7.74
N CYS A 53 -8.45 -8.36 8.57
CA CYS A 53 -7.29 -7.65 8.06
C CYS A 53 -6.22 -8.67 7.64
N VAL A 54 -5.78 -8.58 6.40
CA VAL A 54 -4.68 -9.37 5.87
C VAL A 54 -3.56 -8.43 5.44
N VAL A 55 -2.34 -8.79 5.82
CA VAL A 55 -1.13 -8.11 5.38
C VAL A 55 -0.85 -8.51 3.94
N TYR A 56 -0.85 -7.52 3.05
CA TYR A 56 -0.60 -7.71 1.63
C TYR A 56 0.59 -6.89 1.15
N ILE A 57 1.46 -7.51 0.37
CA ILE A 57 2.59 -6.84 -0.28
C ILE A 57 2.35 -6.92 -1.79
N PRO A 58 2.07 -5.79 -2.46
CA PRO A 58 1.83 -5.80 -3.89
C PRO A 58 3.06 -6.27 -4.67
N PRO A 59 2.97 -7.32 -5.51
CA PRO A 59 4.11 -7.85 -6.24
C PRO A 59 4.63 -6.91 -7.33
N GLU A 60 3.79 -5.97 -7.77
CA GLU A 60 4.10 -5.00 -8.83
C GLU A 60 4.86 -3.79 -8.28
N CYS A 61 4.83 -3.60 -6.95
CA CYS A 61 5.41 -2.43 -6.31
C CYS A 61 6.85 -2.70 -5.85
N PRO A 62 7.81 -1.86 -6.25
CA PRO A 62 9.15 -1.91 -5.70
C PRO A 62 9.13 -1.50 -4.21
N GLY A 63 9.41 -2.46 -3.32
CA GLY A 63 9.40 -2.23 -1.88
C GLY A 63 8.84 -3.41 -1.09
N CYS A 64 8.69 -3.23 0.22
CA CYS A 64 8.17 -4.28 1.11
C CYS A 64 7.26 -3.74 2.21
N GLU A 65 6.79 -2.49 2.12
CA GLU A 65 5.81 -2.00 3.09
C GLU A 65 4.51 -2.81 2.92
N PRO A 66 4.06 -3.51 3.98
CA PRO A 66 2.80 -4.22 3.93
C PRO A 66 1.63 -3.23 3.95
N LEU A 67 0.60 -3.52 3.17
CA LEU A 67 -0.69 -2.85 3.24
C LEU A 67 -1.67 -3.67 4.10
N PRO A 68 -2.46 -3.02 4.97
CA PRO A 68 -3.61 -3.65 5.57
C PRO A 68 -4.76 -3.63 4.57
N ILE A 69 -5.26 -4.79 4.18
CA ILE A 69 -6.48 -4.90 3.38
C ILE A 69 -7.50 -5.75 4.10
N CYS A 70 -8.75 -5.30 4.05
CA CYS A 70 -9.89 -6.03 4.58
C CYS A 70 -10.39 -7.00 3.53
N GLN A 71 -10.38 -8.29 3.86
CA GLN A 71 -10.87 -9.34 2.99
C GLN A 71 -11.75 -10.30 3.78
N LEU A 72 -12.77 -10.86 3.13
CA LEU A 72 -13.56 -11.92 3.73
C LEU A 72 -12.69 -13.19 3.89
N PRO A 73 -12.80 -13.91 5.01
CA PRO A 73 -12.14 -15.20 5.15
C PRO A 73 -12.57 -16.14 4.02
N TYR A 74 -11.61 -16.64 3.25
CA TYR A 74 -11.86 -17.71 2.30
C TYR A 74 -12.32 -18.96 3.07
N LYS A 75 -13.63 -19.28 2.99
CA LYS A 75 -14.21 -20.52 3.50
C LYS A 75 -13.99 -21.68 2.54
#